data_AF-A0A3S1G974-F1
#
_entry.id   AF-A0A3S1G974-F1
#
_cell.length_a   1.000
_cell.length_b   1.000
_cell.length_c   1.000
_cell.angle_alpha   90.00
_cell.angle_beta   90.00
_cell.angle_gamma   90.00
#
_symmetry.space_group_name_H-M   'P 1'
#
loop_
_entity.id
_entity.type
_entity.pdbx_description
1 polymer ?
#
loop_
_entity_poly.entity_id
_entity_poly.type
_entity_poly.pdbx_seq_one_letter_code
_entity_poly.pdbx_strand_id
1 'polypeptide(L)' 'YVLTRITVVGAIYLVLVCLLPEFLISATGVPFYLGGTSLLIVVSVTLDTVAQIQGHLIAHQYEGLIKKSKLRGGKRSR' A
#
# COMPACT_ATOMS: atom_id res chain seq x y z
N TYR A 1 0.61 0.96 23.59
CA TYR A 1 2.08 1.12 23.51
C TYR A 1 2.76 0.33 22.37
N VAL A 2 2.21 -0.81 21.93
CA VAL A 2 2.81 -1.58 20.81
C VAL A 2 2.66 -0.87 19.46
N LEU A 3 1.49 -0.28 19.17
CA LEU A 3 1.28 0.52 17.95
C LEU A 3 2.31 1.65 17.83
N THR A 4 2.54 2.40 18.91
CA THR A 4 3.47 3.53 18.93
C THR A 4 4.91 3.12 18.60
N ARG A 5 5.35 1.94 19.07
CA ARG A 5 6.68 1.41 18.73
C ARG A 5 6.81 1.13 17.23
N ILE A 6 5.76 0.56 16.63
CA ILE A 6 5.74 0.22 15.20
C ILE A 6 5.68 1.50 14.35
N THR A 7 4.85 2.48 14.72
CA THR A 7 4.74 3.75 13.98
C THR A 7 6.01 4.58 14.08
N VAL A 8 6.71 4.55 15.22
CA VAL A 8 8.00 5.26 15.37
C VAL A 8 9.08 4.66 14.46
N VAL A 9 9.17 3.32 14.37
CA VAL A 9 10.10 2.66 13.45
C VAL A 9 9.74 2.96 11.99
N GLY A 10 8.45 2.95 11.65
CA GLY A 10 7.97 3.31 10.31
C GLY A 10 8.29 4.76 9.92
N ALA A 11 8.14 5.70 10.84
CA ALA A 11 8.47 7.11 10.59
C ALA A 11 9.97 7.31 10.30
N ILE A 12 10.85 6.64 11.06
CA ILE A 12 12.31 6.69 10.81
C ILE A 12 12.65 6.15 9.42
N TYR A 13 12.03 5.05 9.02
CA TYR A 13 12.21 4.49 7.68
C TYR A 13 11.80 5.47 6.58
N LEU A 14 10.64 6.12 6.71
CA LEU A 14 10.18 7.10 5.71
C LEU A 14 11.11 8.31 5.60
N VAL A 15 11.63 8.81 6.74
CA VAL A 15 12.59 9.92 6.74
C VAL A 15 13.88 9.53 6.01
N LEU A 16 14.42 8.32 6.24
CA LEU A 16 15.61 7.85 5.53
C LEU A 16 15.40 7.74 4.02
N VAL A 17 14.24 7.22 3.60
CA VAL A 17 13.88 7.11 2.17
C VAL A 17 13.76 8.49 1.52
N CYS A 18 13.26 9.50 2.24
CA CYS A 18 13.17 10.88 1.74
C CYS A 18 14.53 11.58 1.64
N LEU A 19 15.48 11.25 2.54
CA LEU A 19 16.81 11.87 2.56
C LEU A 19 17.73 11.35 1.44
N LEU A 20 17.49 10.14 0.93
CA LEU A 20 18.25 9.56 -0.18
C LEU A 20 18.32 10.48 -1.42
N PRO A 21 17.20 10.91 -2.03
CA PRO A 21 17.23 11.78 -3.21
C PRO A 21 17.84 13.16 -2.90
N GLU A 22 17.55 13.74 -1.72
CA GLU A 22 18.12 15.00 -1.27
C GLU A 22 19.66 14.93 -1.26
N PHE A 23 20.22 13.85 -0.71
CA PHE A 23 21.65 13.61 -0.65
C PHE A 23 22.27 13.39 -2.04
N LEU A 24 21.60 12.62 -2.90
CA LEU A 24 22.01 12.37 -4.29
C LEU A 24 22.06 13.66 -5.13
N ILE A 25 21.07 14.55 -4.98
CA ILE A 25 21.02 15.85 -5.67
C ILE A 25 22.16 16.75 -5.17
N SER A 26 22.39 16.79 -3.84
CA SER A 26 23.45 17.60 -3.25
C SER A 26 24.86 17.17 -3.70
N ALA A 27 25.09 15.87 -3.89
CA ALA A 27 26.39 15.32 -4.27
C ALA A 27 26.66 15.39 -5.78
N THR A 28 25.63 15.28 -6.63
CA THR A 28 25.79 15.21 -8.09
C THR A 28 25.49 16.51 -8.82
N GLY A 29 24.86 17.49 -8.17
CA GLY A 29 24.65 18.85 -8.71
C GLY A 29 23.73 18.94 -9.93
N VAL A 30 23.18 17.81 -10.39
CA VAL A 30 22.23 17.75 -11.50
C VAL A 30 20.82 17.92 -10.93
N PRO A 31 20.02 18.87 -11.44
CA PRO A 31 18.63 19.03 -11.02
C PRO A 31 17.85 17.81 -11.48
N PHE A 32 17.72 16.82 -10.58
CA PHE A 32 16.92 15.64 -10.84
C PHE A 32 15.45 16.09 -10.93
N TYR A 33 14.83 15.97 -12.11
CA TYR A 33 13.40 16.26 -12.31
C TYR A 33 12.51 15.37 -11.42
N LEU A 34 13.07 14.29 -10.86
CA LEU A 34 12.47 13.45 -9.83
C LEU A 34 13.05 13.82 -8.44
N GLY A 35 12.60 14.94 -7.86
CA GLY A 35 12.97 15.37 -6.50
C GLY A 35 12.29 14.56 -5.39
N GLY A 36 12.63 14.86 -4.12
CA GLY A 36 12.09 14.18 -2.93
C GLY A 36 10.55 14.20 -2.86
N THR A 37 9.92 15.29 -3.27
CA THR A 37 8.45 15.42 -3.32
C THR A 37 7.82 14.49 -4.35
N SER A 38 8.39 14.36 -5.56
CA SER A 38 7.85 13.43 -6.57
C SER A 38 8.02 11.97 -6.15
N LEU A 39 9.09 11.64 -5.41
CA LEU A 39 9.31 10.30 -4.90
C LEU A 39 8.28 9.95 -3.81
N LEU A 40 8.00 10.90 -2.91
CA LEU A 40 6.92 10.78 -1.93
C LEU A 40 5.55 10.56 -2.60
N ILE A 41 5.23 11.34 -3.63
CA ILE A 41 3.97 11.21 -4.38
C ILE A 41 3.88 9.84 -5.06
N VAL A 42 4.94 9.36 -5.72
CA VAL A 42 4.95 8.06 -6.39
C VAL A 42 4.72 6.94 -5.39
N VAL A 43 5.42 6.96 -4.24
CA VAL A 43 5.26 5.92 -3.22
C VAL A 43 3.86 5.97 -2.61
N SER A 44 3.35 7.15 -2.25
CA SER A 44 2.00 7.29 -1.67
C SER A 44 0.92 6.82 -2.63
N VAL A 45 0.95 7.29 -3.88
CA VAL A 45 -0.03 6.91 -4.91
C VAL A 45 0.06 5.41 -5.22
N THR A 46 1.26 4.84 -5.27
CA THR A 46 1.42 3.39 -5.50
C THR A 46 0.83 2.57 -4.36
N LEU A 47 1.08 2.97 -3.11
CA LEU A 47 0.48 2.31 -1.94
C LEU A 47 -1.05 2.42 -1.95
N ASP A 48 -1.59 3.60 -2.25
CA ASP A 48 -3.04 3.82 -2.38
C ASP A 48 -3.64 2.96 -3.49
N THR A 49 -2.98 2.92 -4.66
CA THR A 49 -3.43 2.12 -5.82
C THR A 49 -3.41 0.62 -5.48
N VAL A 50 -2.33 0.13 -4.86
CA VAL A 50 -2.22 -1.28 -4.45
C VAL A 50 -3.31 -1.64 -3.43
N ALA A 51 -3.57 -0.76 -2.45
CA ALA A 51 -4.64 -0.97 -1.47
C ALA A 51 -6.02 -1.02 -2.13
N GLN A 52 -6.28 -0.14 -3.11
CA GLN A 52 -7.55 -0.12 -3.84
C GLN A 52 -7.76 -1.37 -4.69
N ILE A 53 -6.71 -1.85 -5.37
CA ILE A 53 -6.74 -3.09 -6.15
C ILE A 53 -7.02 -4.29 -5.23
N GLN A 54 -6.33 -4.38 -4.08
CA GLN A 54 -6.57 -5.44 -3.10
C GLN A 54 -8.02 -5.44 -2.59
N GLY A 55 -8.59 -4.26 -2.33
CA GLY A 55 -10.00 -4.13 -1.92
C GLY A 55 -10.97 -4.74 -2.94
N HIS A 56 -10.78 -4.47 -4.23
CA HIS A 56 -11.63 -5.03 -5.29
C HIS A 56 -11.45 -6.55 -5.46
N LEU A 57 -10.22 -7.05 -5.32
CA LEU A 57 -9.93 -8.48 -5.39
C LEU A 57 -10.53 -9.26 -4.22
N ILE A 58 -10.46 -8.73 -2.99
CA ILE A 58 -11.07 -9.34 -1.80
C ILE A 58 -12.59 -9.38 -1.93
N ALA A 59 -13.21 -8.31 -2.45
CA ALA A 59 -14.65 -8.28 -2.71
C ALA A 59 -15.08 -9.36 -3.71
N HIS A 60 -14.35 -9.52 -4.81
CA HIS A 60 -14.60 -10.58 -5.80
C HIS A 60 -14.45 -12.00 -5.23
N GLN A 61 -13.46 -12.22 -4.36
CA GLN A 61 -13.27 -13.49 -3.67
C GLN A 61 -14.39 -13.77 -2.65
N TYR A 62 -14.88 -12.73 -1.97
CA TYR A 62 -16.01 -12.82 -1.04
C TYR A 62 -17.32 -13.19 -1.76
N GLU A 63 -17.62 -12.59 -2.91
CA GLU A 63 -18.79 -12.95 -3.73
C GLU A 63 -18.75 -14.42 -4.17
N GLY A 64 -17.57 -14.92 -4.57
CA GLY A 64 -17.38 -16.32 -4.95
C GLY A 64 -17.64 -17.31 -3.80
N LEU A 65 -17.16 -16.99 -2.60
CA LEU A 65 -17.37 -17.81 -1.39
C LEU A 65 -18.83 -17.76 -0.90
N ILE A 66 -19.45 -16.57 -0.91
CA ILE A 66 -20.87 -16.39 -0.54
C ILE A 66 -21.78 -17.13 -1.52
N LYS A 67 -21.57 -17.00 -2.83
CA LYS A 67 -22.37 -17.70 -3.85
C LYS A 67 -22.25 -19.23 -3.73
N LYS A 68 -21.04 -19.75 -3.46
CA LYS A 68 -20.82 -21.19 -3.23
C LYS A 68 -21.48 -21.69 -1.93
N SER A 69 -21.54 -20.86 -0.89
CA SER A 69 -22.25 -21.20 0.35
C SER A 69 -23.78 -21.26 0.18
N LYS A 70 -24.36 -20.33 -0.59
CA LYS A 70 -25.82 -20.28 -0.84
C LYS A 70 -26.31 -21.44 -1.71
N LEU A 71 -25.50 -21.91 -2.67
CA LEU A 71 -25.81 -23.07 -3.52
C LEU A 71 -25.79 -24.41 -2.76
N ARG A 72 -25.08 -24.51 -1.64
CA ARG A 72 -24.98 -25.73 -0.82
C ARG A 72 -26.11 -25.85 0.23
N GLY A 73 -26.87 -24.78 0.46
CA GLY A 73 -28.03 -24.78 1.36
C GLY A 73 -29.34 -25.31 0.75
N GLY A 74 -29.41 -25.46 -0.58
CA GLY A 74 -30.66 -25.78 -1.30
C GLY A 74 -30.98 -27.27 -1.49
N LYS A 75 -30.15 -28.21 -1.02
CA LYS A 75 -30.37 -29.67 -1.21
C LYS A 75 -30.65 -30.42 0.09
N ARG A 76 -31.47 -29.85 0.99
CA ARG A 76 -32.01 -30.58 2.13
C ARG A 76 -33.39 -30.06 2.56
N SER A 77 -34.40 -30.30 1.72
CA SER A 77 -35.73 -30.61 2.25
C SER A 77 -36.35 -31.66 1.34
N ARG A 78 -36.39 -32.87 1.89
CA ARG A 78 -37.40 -33.87 1.58
C ARG A 78 -38.73 -33.40 2.20
#